data_AF-A0A967JWR6-F1
#
_entry.id   AF-A0A967JWR6-F1
#
_cell.length_a   1.000
_cell.length_b   1.000
_cell.length_c   1.000
_cell.angle_alpha   90.00
_cell.angle_beta   90.00
_cell.angle_gamma   90.00
#
_symmetry.space_group_name_H-M   'P 1'
#
loop_
_entity.id
_entity.type
_entity.pdbx_description
1 polymer ?
#
loop_
_entity_poly.entity_id
_entity_poly.type
_entity_poly.pdbx_seq_one_letter_code
_entity_poly.pdbx_strand_id
1 'polypeptide(L)' 'MDRKLKLDRIDVKILATLQDEARITNHELAERVHLSPSSCLQRVRKLEQAGVLRSYHARIDLQTVCRSVTVIA' A
#
# COMPACT_ATOMS: atom_id res chain seq x y z
N MET A 1 -7.10 22.43 -8.33
CA MET A 1 -5.97 21.84 -9.08
C MET A 1 -6.03 20.36 -8.76
N ASP A 2 -6.91 19.63 -9.43
CA ASP A 2 -7.26 18.28 -9.01
C ASP A 2 -7.13 17.35 -10.21
N ARG A 3 -5.88 16.99 -10.51
CA ARG A 3 -5.63 15.87 -11.43
C ARG A 3 -5.85 14.59 -10.63
N LYS A 4 -7.13 14.28 -10.37
CA LYS A 4 -7.56 13.06 -9.70
C LYS A 4 -7.07 11.89 -10.55
N LEU A 5 -6.03 11.19 -10.08
CA LEU A 5 -5.52 9.99 -10.74
C LEU A 5 -6.70 9.00 -10.83
N LYS A 6 -7.11 8.62 -12.04
CA LYS A 6 -8.11 7.56 -12.20
C LYS A 6 -7.44 6.24 -11.79
N LEU A 7 -7.78 5.77 -10.60
CA LEU A 7 -7.42 4.45 -10.10
C LEU A 7 -8.27 3.41 -10.82
N ASP A 8 -7.63 2.43 -11.42
CA ASP A 8 -8.32 1.25 -11.95
C ASP A 8 -8.57 0.22 -10.83
N ARG A 9 -9.40 -0.78 -11.08
CA ARG A 9 -9.65 -1.89 -10.16
C ARG A 9 -8.35 -2.59 -9.75
N ILE A 10 -7.40 -2.72 -10.67
CA ILE A 10 -6.09 -3.33 -10.36
C ILE A 10 -5.27 -2.45 -9.40
N ASP A 11 -5.29 -1.14 -9.59
CA ASP A 11 -4.57 -0.22 -8.69
C ASP A 11 -5.15 -0.27 -7.28
N VAL A 12 -6.48 -0.35 -7.16
CA VAL A 12 -7.16 -0.54 -5.88
C VAL A 12 -6.74 -1.87 -5.23
N LYS A 13 -6.62 -2.95 -6.00
CA LYS A 13 -6.18 -4.25 -5.49
C LYS A 13 -4.73 -4.20 -5.00
N ILE A 14 -3.84 -3.55 -5.76
CA ILE A 14 -2.44 -3.31 -5.36
C ILE A 14 -2.38 -2.55 -4.02
N LEU A 15 -3.14 -1.45 -3.89
CA LEU A 15 -3.18 -0.65 -2.67
C LEU A 15 -3.72 -1.45 -1.49
N ALA A 16 -4.78 -2.22 -1.68
CA ALA A 16 -5.34 -3.08 -0.63
C ALA A 16 -4.33 -4.14 -0.16
N THR A 17 -3.62 -4.80 -1.09
CA THR A 17 -2.59 -5.78 -0.74
C THR A 17 -1.41 -5.14 -0.01
N LEU A 18 -0.95 -3.95 -0.44
CA LEU A 18 0.14 -3.25 0.23
C LEU A 18 -0.23 -2.68 1.60
N GLN A 19 -1.50 -2.32 1.82
CA GLN A 19 -1.99 -1.90 3.14
C GLN A 19 -2.07 -3.05 4.13
N ASP A 20 -2.44 -4.24 3.67
CA ASP A 20 -2.47 -5.45 4.48
C ASP A 20 -1.06 -5.98 4.76
N GLU A 21 -0.23 -6.05 3.72
CA GLU A 21 1.12 -6.61 3.78
C GLU A 21 2.14 -5.71 3.06
N ALA A 22 2.65 -4.71 3.76
CA ALA A 22 3.61 -3.75 3.20
C ALA A 22 4.97 -4.34 2.78
N ARG A 23 5.34 -5.53 3.28
CA ARG A 23 6.63 -6.20 3.00
C ARG A 23 6.57 -7.23 1.87
N ILE A 24 5.41 -7.39 1.23
CA ILE A 24 5.22 -8.32 0.12
C ILE A 24 6.21 -8.04 -1.02
N THR A 25 6.78 -9.08 -1.62
CA THR A 25 7.66 -8.91 -2.77
C THR A 25 6.85 -8.50 -4.02
N ASN A 26 7.48 -7.78 -4.95
CA ASN A 26 6.81 -7.40 -6.21
C ASN A 26 6.33 -8.63 -7.02
N HIS A 27 7.04 -9.76 -6.90
CA HIS A 27 6.65 -11.01 -7.57
C HIS A 27 5.36 -11.56 -6.98
N GLU A 28 5.29 -11.71 -5.65
CA GLU A 28 4.08 -12.18 -4.96
C GLU A 28 2.90 -11.21 -5.10
N LEU A 29 3.19 -9.90 -5.10
CA LEU A 29 2.18 -8.88 -5.36
C LEU A 29 1.59 -9.06 -6.76
N ALA A 30 2.44 -9.25 -7.77
CA ALA A 30 2.02 -9.47 -9.15
C ALA A 30 1.14 -10.71 -9.30
N GLU A 31 1.50 -11.81 -8.63
CA GLU A 31 0.69 -13.04 -8.57
C GLU A 31 -0.69 -12.77 -7.94
N ARG A 32 -0.74 -12.10 -6.78
CA ARG A 32 -2.01 -11.76 -6.08
C ARG A 32 -2.92 -10.86 -6.92
N VAL A 33 -2.36 -9.95 -7.73
CA VAL A 33 -3.13 -9.03 -8.56
C VAL A 33 -3.33 -9.51 -10.01
N HIS A 34 -2.86 -10.72 -10.35
CA HIS A 34 -2.89 -11.32 -11.69
C HIS A 34 -2.26 -10.42 -12.76
N LEU A 35 -1.06 -9.91 -12.49
CA LEU A 35 -0.25 -9.14 -13.43
C LEU A 35 1.11 -9.79 -13.66
N SER A 36 1.77 -9.39 -14.75
CA SER A 36 3.20 -9.64 -14.89
C SER A 36 4.00 -8.81 -13.88
N PRO A 37 5.14 -9.31 -13.38
CA PRO A 37 5.99 -8.59 -12.42
C PRO A 37 6.44 -7.21 -12.90
N SER A 38 6.69 -7.06 -14.21
CA SER A 38 7.07 -5.78 -14.82
C SER A 38 5.94 -4.75 -14.80
N SER A 39 4.71 -5.17 -15.15
CA SER A 39 3.53 -4.31 -15.14
C SER A 39 3.15 -3.88 -13.72
N CYS A 40 3.25 -4.80 -12.76
CA CYS A 40 3.02 -4.53 -11.34
C CYS A 40 3.98 -3.42 -10.83
N LEU A 41 5.28 -3.57 -11.10
CA LEU A 41 6.29 -2.60 -10.68
C LEU A 41 6.05 -1.20 -11.26
N GLN A 42 5.68 -1.12 -12.55
CA GLN A 42 5.36 0.18 -13.17
C GLN A 42 4.14 0.84 -12.53
N ARG A 43 3.10 0.07 -12.18
CA ARG A 43 1.91 0.61 -11.49
C ARG A 43 2.23 1.09 -10.09
N VAL A 44 2.98 0.32 -9.30
CA VAL A 44 3.41 0.73 -7.95
C VAL A 44 4.19 2.04 -8.02
N ARG A 45 5.18 2.13 -8.92
CA ARG A 45 5.95 3.38 -9.12
C ARG A 45 5.08 4.57 -9.52
N LYS A 46 4.08 4.35 -10.38
CA LYS A 46 3.14 5.41 -10.77
C LYS A 46 2.29 5.87 -9.58
N LEU A 47 1.86 4.97 -8.72
CA LEU A 47 1.10 5.29 -7.49
C LEU A 47 1.96 6.06 -6.48
N GLU A 48 3.24 5.71 -6.35
CA GLU A 48 4.22 6.44 -5.54
C GLU A 48 4.48 7.86 -6.08
N GLN A 49 4.77 7.98 -7.38
CA GLN A 49 5.00 9.28 -8.05
C GLN A 49 3.77 10.19 -8.01
N ALA A 50 2.58 9.61 -8.06
CA ALA A 50 1.32 10.34 -7.93
C ALA A 50 1.01 10.75 -6.48
N GLY A 51 1.84 10.34 -5.50
CA GLY A 51 1.63 10.64 -4.08
C GLY A 51 0.45 9.88 -3.45
N VAL A 52 -0.08 8.86 -4.13
CA VAL A 52 -1.12 7.96 -3.58
C VAL A 52 -0.49 7.05 -2.53
N LEU A 53 0.70 6.53 -2.84
CA LEU A 53 1.54 5.77 -1.93
C LEU A 53 2.60 6.71 -1.33
N ARG A 54 2.37 7.15 -0.09
CA ARG A 54 3.21 8.16 0.56
C ARG A 54 4.35 7.57 1.40
N SER A 55 4.08 6.46 2.08
CA SER A 55 5.00 5.86 3.03
C SER A 55 4.56 4.44 3.40
N TYR A 56 5.52 3.67 3.90
CA TYR A 56 5.29 2.37 4.51
C TYR A 56 5.61 2.47 6.00
N HIS A 57 4.66 2.09 6.86
CA HIS A 57 4.79 2.21 8.32
C HIS A 57 4.67 0.86 9.00
N ALA A 58 5.49 0.66 10.04
CA ALA A 58 5.30 -0.45 10.96
C ALA A 58 4.11 -0.16 11.89
N ARG A 59 3.20 -1.12 12.02
CA ARG A 59 2.15 -1.08 13.03
C ARG A 59 2.71 -1.66 14.33
N ILE A 60 2.80 -0.83 15.36
CA ILE A 60 3.36 -1.21 16.65
C ILE A 60 2.22 -1.54 17.62
N ASP A 61 2.33 -2.68 18.30
CA ASP A 61 1.44 -3.01 19.40
C ASP A 61 1.93 -2.31 20.68
N LEU A 62 1.32 -1.16 20.97
CA LEU A 62 1.68 -0.34 22.11
C LEU A 62 1.46 -1.05 23.46
N GLN A 63 0.54 -2.02 23.56
CA GLN A 63 0.28 -2.70 24.83
C GLN A 63 1.45 -3.58 25.28
N THR A 64 2.20 -4.13 24.32
CA THR A 64 3.38 -4.96 24.60
C THR A 64 4.61 -4.14 24.96
N VAL A 65 4.66 -2.88 24.52
CA VAL A 65 5.83 -2.01 24.67
C VAL A 65 5.75 -1.18 25.95
N CYS A 66 4.57 -0.65 26.27
CA CYS A 66 4.38 0.21 27.44
C CYS A 66 2.92 0.24 27.91
N ARG A 67 2.71 0.79 29.11
CA ARG A 67 1.36 1.11 29.56
C ARG A 67 0.82 2.28 28.73
N SER A 68 -0.23 2.03 27.97
CA SER A 68 -0.79 3.00 26.99
C SER A 68 -2.24 3.35 27.33
N VAL A 69 -2.65 4.57 26.98
CA VAL A 69 -4.04 5.05 27.04
C VAL A 69 -4.39 5.60 25.66
N THR A 70 -5.43 5.06 25.04
CA THR A 70 -5.91 5.51 23.73
C THR A 70 -7.09 6.45 23.92
N VAL A 71 -6.95 7.70 23.46
CA VAL A 71 -8.03 8.68 23.42
C VAL A 71 -8.47 8.85 21.98
N ILE A 72 -9.78 8.74 21.72
CA ILE A 72 -10.38 8.97 20.40
C ILE A 72 -11.31 10.17 20.57
N ALA A 73 -11.14 11.19 19.73
CA ALA A 73 -11.93 12.43 19.72
C ALA A 73 -13.05 12.35 18.67
#